data_AF-A0A947QDY1-F1
#
_entry.id   AF-A0A947QDY1-F1
#
_cell.length_a   1.000
_cell.length_b   1.000
_cell.length_c   1.000
_cell.angle_alpha   90.00
_cell.angle_beta   90.00
_cell.angle_gamma   90.00
#
_symmetry.space_group_name_H-M   'P 1'
#
loop_
_entity.id
_entity.type
_entity.pdbx_description
1 polymer ?
#
loop_
_entity_poly.entity_id
_entity_poly.type
_entity_poly.pdbx_seq_one_letter_code
_entity_poly.pdbx_strand_id
1 'polypeptide(L)'
;MTKRELAGELGGILGMLRDHAFLRYAPSGAAEYEEKQRSAGGHFAAIISRATGVPVPNPFPYAGLEGLSSVSAQTVDRAVKRTAAKLAAAQGRAEGAEAAVLARASEAWRKAAEAVSALQAR
;
A
#
# COMPACT_ATOMS: atom_id res chain seq x y z
N MET A 1 -1.93 -11.58 10.99
CA MET A 1 -0.54 -11.87 10.58
C MET A 1 0.05 -12.78 11.64
N THR A 2 0.63 -13.91 11.24
CA THR A 2 1.21 -14.89 12.17
C THR A 2 2.67 -14.57 12.47
N LYS A 3 3.20 -15.08 13.59
CA LYS A 3 4.62 -14.91 13.95
C LYS A 3 5.58 -15.42 12.86
N ARG A 4 5.19 -16.49 12.16
CA ARG A 4 5.97 -17.09 11.08
C ARG A 4 5.97 -16.24 9.82
N GLU A 5 4.82 -15.67 9.45
CA GLU A 5 4.71 -14.70 8.35
C GLU A 5 5.57 -13.47 8.63
N LEU A 6 5.55 -12.96 9.87
CA LEU A 6 6.36 -11.80 10.28
C LEU A 6 7.86 -12.07 10.16
N ALA A 7 8.32 -13.21 10.69
CA ALA A 7 9.72 -13.60 10.57
C ALA A 7 10.14 -13.77 9.11
N GLY A 8 9.26 -14.31 8.26
CA GLY A 8 9.53 -14.48 6.82
C GLY A 8 9.70 -13.15 6.09
N GLU A 9 8.78 -12.20 6.29
CA GLU A 9 8.85 -10.90 5.62
C GLU A 9 10.02 -10.04 6.11
N LEU A 10 10.27 -10.02 7.42
CA LEU A 10 11.45 -9.34 7.97
C LEU A 10 12.76 -10.01 7.49
N GLY A 11 12.78 -11.34 7.41
CA GLY A 11 13.88 -12.11 6.86
C GLY A 11 14.15 -11.75 5.39
N GLY A 12 13.11 -11.54 4.59
CA GLY A 12 13.22 -11.10 3.20
C GLY A 12 13.88 -9.73 3.06
N ILE A 13 13.50 -8.76 3.90
CA ILE A 13 14.12 -7.43 3.93
C ILE A 13 15.61 -7.52 4.28
N LEU A 14 15.94 -8.27 5.34
CA LEU A 14 17.32 -8.44 5.79
C LEU A 14 18.16 -9.18 4.74
N GLY A 15 17.60 -10.19 4.08
CA GLY A 15 18.23 -10.90 2.98
C GLY A 15 18.58 -9.95 1.83
N MET A 16 17.62 -9.17 1.34
CA MET A 16 17.83 -8.19 0.28
C MET A 16 18.98 -7.22 0.61
N LEU A 17 18.98 -6.62 1.81
CA LEU A 17 20.00 -5.67 2.22
C LEU A 17 21.39 -6.31 2.35
N ARG A 18 21.44 -7.54 2.86
CA ARG A 18 22.68 -8.29 3.00
C ARG A 18 23.25 -8.66 1.64
N ASP A 19 22.42 -9.21 0.77
CA ASP A 19 22.84 -9.73 -0.54
C ASP A 19 23.34 -8.59 -1.46
N HIS A 20 22.87 -7.36 -1.24
CA HIS A 20 23.32 -6.17 -1.96
C HIS A 20 24.31 -5.29 -1.17
N ALA A 21 24.78 -5.73 0.00
CA ALA A 21 25.66 -4.91 0.85
C ALA A 21 26.97 -4.53 0.15
N PHE A 22 27.42 -5.33 -0.82
CA PHE A 22 28.62 -5.07 -1.63
C PHE A 22 28.53 -3.76 -2.42
N LEU A 23 27.31 -3.31 -2.78
CA LEU A 23 27.09 -2.07 -3.53
C LEU A 23 27.57 -0.82 -2.77
N ARG A 24 27.68 -0.88 -1.44
CA ARG A 24 28.22 0.21 -0.60
C ARG A 24 29.66 0.57 -0.95
N TYR A 25 30.44 -0.37 -1.46
CA TYR A 25 31.87 -0.20 -1.68
C TYR A 25 32.21 0.26 -3.10
N ALA A 26 31.22 0.33 -3.99
CA ALA A 26 31.37 0.81 -5.36
C ALA A 26 30.74 2.21 -5.50
N PRO A 27 31.45 3.21 -6.05
CA PRO A 27 30.89 4.55 -6.29
C PRO A 27 29.63 4.54 -7.16
N SER A 28 29.55 3.61 -8.12
CA SER A 28 28.38 3.41 -8.98
C SER A 28 27.22 2.70 -8.27
N GLY A 29 27.50 1.91 -7.23
CA GLY A 29 26.50 1.12 -6.50
C GLY A 29 25.97 1.80 -5.24
N ALA A 30 26.64 2.84 -4.73
CA ALA A 30 26.25 3.50 -3.48
C ALA A 30 24.84 4.10 -3.54
N ALA A 31 24.48 4.74 -4.65
CA ALA A 31 23.15 5.31 -4.85
C ALA A 31 22.06 4.23 -4.91
N GLU A 32 22.31 3.13 -5.63
CA GLU A 32 21.40 1.98 -5.71
C GLU A 32 21.20 1.34 -4.33
N TYR A 33 22.28 1.23 -3.54
CA TYR A 33 22.22 0.68 -2.20
C TYR A 33 21.45 1.58 -1.23
N GLU A 34 21.59 2.90 -1.37
CA GLU A 34 20.82 3.86 -0.60
C GLU A 34 19.32 3.75 -0.90
N GLU A 35 18.95 3.60 -2.18
CA GLU A 35 17.56 3.38 -2.58
C GLU A 35 16.98 2.10 -1.96
N LYS A 36 17.72 0.99 -2.02
CA LYS A 36 17.32 -0.28 -1.36
C LYS A 36 17.12 -0.13 0.14
N GLN A 37 17.96 0.66 0.82
CA GLN A 37 17.79 0.95 2.26
C GLN A 37 16.51 1.74 2.53
N ARG A 38 16.22 2.76 1.72
CA ARG A 38 15.01 3.57 1.88
C ARG A 38 13.75 2.72 1.63
N SER A 39 13.75 1.87 0.60
CA SER A 39 12.65 0.93 0.34
C SER A 39 12.49 -0.13 1.43
N ALA A 40 13.59 -0.66 1.97
CA ALA A 40 13.56 -1.55 3.13
C ALA A 40 12.91 -0.89 4.35
N GLY A 41 13.20 0.40 4.59
CA GLY A 41 12.59 1.18 5.66
C GLY A 41 11.07 1.32 5.49
N GLY A 42 10.60 1.57 4.26
CA GLY A 42 9.17 1.62 3.96
C GLY A 42 8.46 0.28 4.13
N HIS A 43 9.09 -0.81 3.67
CA HIS A 43 8.55 -2.15 3.86
C HIS A 43 8.48 -2.53 5.34
N PHE A 44 9.52 -2.23 6.11
CA PHE A 44 9.52 -2.45 7.55
C PHE A 44 8.35 -1.73 8.23
N ALA A 45 8.18 -0.43 7.97
CA ALA A 45 7.10 0.35 8.55
C ALA A 45 5.71 -0.23 8.22
N ALA A 46 5.50 -0.67 6.97
CA ALA A 46 4.24 -1.28 6.55
C ALA A 46 3.98 -2.64 7.23
N ILE A 47 5.01 -3.48 7.33
CA ILE A 47 4.92 -4.80 7.96
C ILE A 47 4.60 -4.66 9.44
N ILE A 48 5.33 -3.82 10.16
CA ILE A 48 5.12 -3.60 11.60
C ILE A 48 3.75 -2.96 11.84
N SER A 49 3.33 -2.00 11.02
CA SER A 49 2.00 -1.40 11.15
C SER A 49 0.89 -2.44 11.01
N ARG A 50 1.02 -3.36 10.05
CA ARG A 50 0.06 -4.46 9.84
C ARG A 50 0.11 -5.51 10.94
N ALA A 51 1.29 -5.80 11.48
CA ALA A 51 1.47 -6.80 12.53
C ALA A 51 0.97 -6.33 13.89
N THR A 52 1.17 -5.04 14.21
CA THR A 52 0.86 -4.46 15.53
C THR A 52 -0.46 -3.70 15.56
N GLY A 53 -0.98 -3.29 14.41
CA GLY A 53 -2.12 -2.38 14.31
C GLY A 53 -1.79 -0.93 14.65
N VAL A 54 -0.54 -0.62 15.02
CA VAL A 54 -0.08 0.73 15.35
C VAL A 54 0.55 1.37 14.11
N PRO A 55 0.16 2.59 13.70
CA PRO A 55 0.80 3.28 12.60
C PRO A 55 2.28 3.53 12.89
N VAL A 56 3.17 2.94 12.09
CA VAL A 56 4.61 3.21 12.13
C VAL A 56 4.94 4.22 11.02
N PRO A 57 5.54 5.38 11.36
CA PRO A 57 5.95 6.35 10.35
C PRO A 57 6.95 5.72 9.37
N ASN A 58 6.68 5.86 8.07
CA ASN A 58 7.67 5.54 7.05
C ASN A 58 8.57 6.78 6.84
N PRO A 59 9.88 6.73 7.21
CA PRO A 59 10.79 7.86 7.01
C PRO A 59 11.05 8.16 5.52
N PHE A 60 10.74 7.22 4.62
CA PHE A 60 10.93 7.35 3.18
C PHE A 60 9.64 6.97 2.42
N PRO A 61 8.58 7.80 2.49
CA PRO A 61 7.27 7.49 1.91
C PRO A 61 7.29 7.34 0.38
N TYR A 62 8.28 7.93 -0.29
CA TYR A 62 8.44 7.90 -1.75
C TYR A 62 9.51 6.94 -2.24
N ALA A 63 10.24 6.27 -1.33
CA ALA A 63 11.26 5.30 -1.71
C ALA A 63 10.62 3.96 -2.02
N GLY A 64 9.84 3.91 -3.10
CA GLY A 64 9.53 2.66 -3.75
C GLY A 64 10.71 2.24 -4.60
N LEU A 65 11.07 0.95 -4.55
CA LEU A 65 11.71 0.33 -5.70
C LEU A 65 10.81 0.63 -6.91
N GLU A 66 11.37 1.19 -7.97
CA GLU A 66 10.72 1.20 -9.28
C GLU A 66 10.17 -0.21 -9.54
N GLY A 67 8.85 -0.36 -9.49
CA GLY A 67 8.17 -1.65 -9.61
C GLY A 67 7.16 -1.99 -8.50
N LEU A 68 7.18 -1.36 -7.32
CA LEU A 68 6.21 -1.71 -6.25
C LEU A 68 5.41 -0.56 -5.64
N SER A 69 5.67 0.71 -5.97
CA SER A 69 4.83 1.80 -5.47
C SER A 69 4.70 3.03 -6.37
N SER A 70 4.70 2.87 -7.70
CA SER A 70 3.70 3.66 -8.41
C SER A 70 2.38 3.02 -7.98
N VAL A 71 1.59 3.69 -7.14
CA VAL A 71 0.19 3.30 -7.01
C VAL A 71 -0.37 3.49 -8.41
N SER A 72 -0.37 2.41 -9.20
CA SER A 72 -0.78 2.49 -10.58
C SER A 72 -2.22 2.99 -10.55
N ALA A 73 -2.62 3.78 -11.54
CA ALA A 73 -3.99 4.26 -11.59
C ALA A 73 -4.99 3.06 -11.52
N GLN A 74 -4.60 1.90 -12.05
CA GLN A 74 -5.33 0.62 -11.90
C GLN A 74 -5.44 0.13 -10.45
N THR A 75 -4.41 0.33 -9.62
CA THR A 75 -4.43 0.00 -8.19
C THR A 75 -5.36 0.92 -7.42
N VAL A 76 -5.35 2.22 -7.73
CA VAL A 76 -6.32 3.19 -7.20
C VAL A 76 -7.73 2.80 -7.61
N ASP A 77 -7.97 2.53 -8.88
CA ASP A 77 -9.28 2.13 -9.43
C ASP A 77 -9.84 0.88 -8.73
N ARG A 78 -9.02 -0.17 -8.57
CA ARG A 78 -9.42 -1.39 -7.84
C ARG A 78 -9.73 -1.12 -6.37
N ALA A 79 -8.95 -0.26 -5.71
CA ALA A 79 -9.19 0.09 -4.31
C ALA A 79 -10.51 0.85 -4.13
N VAL A 80 -10.76 1.84 -5.00
CA VAL A 80 -11.98 2.66 -5.01
C VAL A 80 -13.22 1.80 -5.28
N LYS A 81 -13.18 0.92 -6.29
CA LYS A 81 -14.26 -0.05 -6.60
C LYS A 81 -14.53 -1.01 -5.43
N ARG A 82 -13.48 -1.49 -4.77
CA ARG A 82 -13.61 -2.39 -3.61
C ARG A 82 -14.27 -1.68 -2.42
N THR A 83 -13.93 -0.41 -2.17
CA THR A 83 -14.55 0.39 -1.12
C THR A 83 -16.03 0.65 -1.41
N ALA A 84 -16.37 1.00 -2.66
CA ALA A 84 -17.77 1.17 -3.08
C ALA A 84 -18.60 -0.11 -2.86
N ALA A 85 -18.07 -1.27 -3.26
CA ALA A 85 -18.74 -2.56 -3.08
C ALA A 85 -18.95 -2.93 -1.60
N LYS A 86 -17.96 -2.65 -0.74
CA LYS A 86 -18.08 -2.88 0.72
C LYS A 86 -19.15 -1.99 1.36
N LEU A 87 -19.21 -0.73 0.95
CA LEU A 87 -20.23 0.20 1.43
C LEU A 87 -21.63 -0.19 0.96
N ALA A 88 -21.78 -0.65 -0.29
CA ALA A 88 -23.05 -1.17 -0.79
C ALA A 88 -23.49 -2.45 -0.06
N ALA A 89 -22.56 -3.36 0.24
CA ALA A 89 -22.86 -4.56 1.02
C ALA A 89 -23.20 -4.27 2.49
N ALA A 90 -22.62 -3.22 3.06
CA ALA A 90 -22.96 -2.73 4.40
C ALA A 90 -24.32 -2.04 4.42
N GLN A 91 -24.65 -1.26 3.38
CA GLN A 91 -25.97 -0.66 3.20
C GLN A 91 -27.08 -1.70 3.21
N GLY A 92 -26.90 -2.84 2.53
CA GLY A 92 -27.90 -3.92 2.50
C GLY A 92 -28.17 -4.59 3.86
N ARG A 93 -27.37 -4.27 4.89
CA ARG A 93 -27.52 -4.78 6.27
C ARG A 93 -27.86 -3.68 7.27
N ALA A 94 -27.89 -2.42 6.84
CA ALA A 94 -28.15 -1.28 7.70
C ALA A 94 -29.64 -0.90 7.63
N GLU A 95 -30.16 -0.36 8.72
CA GLU A 95 -31.55 0.09 8.82
C GLU A 95 -31.61 1.60 9.13
N GLY A 96 -32.72 2.24 8.73
CA GLY A 96 -32.98 3.64 9.04
C GLY A 96 -31.93 4.62 8.50
N ALA A 97 -31.51 5.56 9.35
CA ALA A 97 -30.63 6.67 8.96
C ALA A 97 -29.23 6.21 8.52
N GLU A 98 -28.74 5.09 9.05
CA GLU A 98 -27.43 4.52 8.71
C GLU A 98 -27.40 4.01 7.27
N ALA A 99 -28.48 3.36 6.82
CA ALA A 99 -28.61 2.91 5.43
C ALA A 99 -28.53 4.09 4.43
N ALA A 100 -29.15 5.22 4.76
CA ALA A 100 -29.13 6.42 3.93
C ALA A 100 -27.74 7.10 3.89
N VAL A 101 -26.95 7.01 4.95
CA VAL A 101 -25.56 7.49 4.98
C VAL A 101 -24.67 6.57 4.14
N LEU A 102 -24.80 5.26 4.30
CA LEU A 102 -24.04 4.27 3.53
C LEU A 102 -24.37 4.30 2.04
N ALA A 103 -25.63 4.57 1.67
CA ALA A 103 -26.06 4.77 0.29
C ALA A 103 -25.40 6.00 -0.36
N ARG A 104 -25.32 7.12 0.38
CA ARG A 104 -24.63 8.33 -0.11
C ARG A 104 -23.13 8.11 -0.23
N ALA A 105 -22.54 7.40 0.73
CA ALA A 105 -21.13 7.06 0.70
C ALA A 105 -20.78 6.11 -0.45
N SER A 106 -21.56 5.04 -0.66
CA SER A 106 -21.33 4.09 -1.75
C SER A 106 -21.41 4.75 -3.13
N GLU A 107 -22.38 5.64 -3.32
CA GLU A 107 -22.55 6.42 -4.55
C GLU A 107 -21.40 7.41 -4.79
N ALA A 108 -20.90 8.09 -3.74
CA ALA A 108 -19.75 8.97 -3.86
C ALA A 108 -18.48 8.20 -4.27
N TRP A 109 -18.27 7.02 -3.70
CA TRP A 109 -17.15 6.14 -4.06
C TRP A 109 -17.30 5.56 -5.47
N ARG A 110 -18.52 5.31 -5.95
CA ARG A 110 -18.78 4.91 -7.34
C ARG A 110 -18.39 6.01 -8.32
N LYS A 111 -18.82 7.25 -8.09
CA LYS A 111 -18.45 8.41 -8.92
C LYS A 111 -16.95 8.67 -8.93
N ALA A 112 -16.28 8.50 -7.79
CA ALA A 112 -14.83 8.58 -7.72
C ALA A 112 -14.15 7.49 -8.57
N ALA A 113 -14.69 6.27 -8.62
CA ALA A 113 -14.16 5.18 -9.45
C ALA A 113 -14.26 5.52 -10.94
N GLU A 114 -15.41 6.06 -11.36
CA GLU A 114 -15.65 6.50 -12.74
C GLU A 114 -14.69 7.61 -13.16
N ALA A 115 -14.46 8.61 -12.29
CA ALA A 115 -13.51 9.68 -12.56
C ALA A 115 -12.06 9.17 -12.69
N VAL A 116 -11.64 8.28 -11.80
CA VAL A 116 -10.30 7.66 -11.82
C VAL A 116 -10.11 6.78 -13.05
N SER A 117 -11.15 6.03 -13.47
CA SER A 117 -11.15 5.26 -14.71
C SER A 117 -11.07 6.17 -15.95
N ALA A 118 -11.80 7.29 -15.97
CA ALA A 118 -11.80 8.23 -17.09
C ALA A 118 -10.45 8.94 -17.28
N LEU A 119 -9.73 9.22 -16.19
CA LEU A 119 -8.36 9.76 -16.23
C LEU A 119 -7.33 8.78 -16.82
N GLN A 120 -7.64 7.48 -16.89
CA GLN A 120 -6.76 6.46 -17.47
C GLN A 120 -6.99 6.22 -18.96
N ALA A 121 -8.13 6.64 -19.50
CA ALA A 121 -8.49 6.45 -20.90
C ALA A 121 -8.02 7.60 -21.81
N ARG A 122 -7.33 8.59 -21.24
CA ARG A 122 -6.72 9.73 -21.94
C ARG A 122 -5.21 9.56 -22.01
#